data_AF-A0A3B9VPM8-F1
#
_entry.id   AF-A0A3B9VPM8-F1
#
_cell.length_a   1.000
_cell.length_b   1.000
_cell.length_c   1.000
_cell.angle_alpha   90.00
_cell.angle_beta   90.00
_cell.angle_gamma   90.00
#
_symmetry.space_group_name_H-M   'P 1'
#
loop_
_entity.id
_entity.type
_entity.pdbx_description
1 polymer ?
#
loop_
_entity_poly.entity_id
_entity_poly.type
_entity_poly.pdbx_seq_one_letter_code
_entity_poly.pdbx_strand_id
1 'polypeptide(L)' 'PAKMADAIVRATTHYNDPDMLAEISRGLGDAMPGIEANKIPEAEQLQTRGW' A
#
# COMPACT_ATOMS: atom_id res chain seq x y z
N PRO A 1 -1.78 -9.60 -10.26
CA PRO A 1 -3.07 -9.12 -9.69
C PRO A 1 -3.68 -10.06 -8.64
N ALA A 2 -3.98 -11.33 -8.97
CA ALA A 2 -4.64 -12.26 -8.04
C ALA A 2 -3.84 -12.52 -6.75
N LYS A 3 -2.52 -12.70 -6.84
CA LYS A 3 -1.63 -12.85 -5.68
C LYS A 3 -1.66 -11.65 -4.74
N MET A 4 -1.69 -10.45 -5.30
CA MET A 4 -1.72 -9.20 -4.52
C MET A 4 -3.07 -9.03 -3.81
N ALA A 5 -4.18 -9.41 -4.45
CA ALA A 5 -5.50 -9.39 -3.83
C ALA A 5 -5.60 -10.35 -2.64
N ASP A 6 -5.14 -11.60 -2.79
CA ASP A 6 -5.12 -12.58 -1.69
C ASP A 6 -4.26 -12.09 -0.51
N ALA A 7 -3.09 -11.53 -0.81
CA ALA A 7 -2.20 -10.98 0.18
C ALA A 7 -2.82 -9.81 0.96
N ILE A 8 -3.53 -8.89 0.29
CA ILE A 8 -4.22 -7.77 0.96
C ILE A 8 -5.30 -8.29 1.91
N VAL A 9 -6.11 -9.26 1.48
CA VAL A 9 -7.17 -9.82 2.34
C VAL A 9 -6.56 -10.47 3.58
N ARG A 10 -5.56 -11.34 3.39
CA ARG A 10 -4.89 -12.02 4.49
C ARG A 10 -4.17 -11.07 5.44
N ALA A 11 -3.51 -10.04 4.92
CA ALA A 11 -2.84 -9.02 5.72
C ALA A 11 -3.84 -8.20 6.55
N THR A 12 -5.01 -7.90 5.99
CA THR A 12 -6.08 -7.20 6.70
C THR A 12 -6.67 -8.07 7.82
N THR A 13 -6.85 -9.37 7.57
CA THR A 13 -7.33 -10.30 8.60
C THR A 13 -6.34 -10.48 9.76
N HIS A 14 -5.04 -10.53 9.45
CA HIS A 14 -3.98 -10.82 10.43
C HIS A 14 -3.09 -9.61 10.71
N TYR A 15 -3.68 -8.40 10.75
CA TYR A 15 -2.94 -7.14 10.85
C TYR A 15 -2.05 -7.00 12.09
N ASN A 16 -2.28 -7.82 13.14
CA ASN A 16 -1.54 -7.79 14.40
C ASN A 16 -0.53 -8.95 14.55
N ASP A 17 -0.35 -9.77 13.52
CA ASP A 17 0.62 -10.87 13.51
C ASP A 17 1.81 -10.51 12.60
N PRO A 18 2.97 -10.09 13.16
CA PRO A 18 4.11 -9.64 12.38
C PRO A 18 4.76 -10.76 11.55
N ASP A 19 4.76 -12.00 12.05
CA ASP A 19 5.36 -13.13 11.36
C ASP A 19 4.53 -13.49 10.12
N MET A 20 3.20 -13.44 10.25
CA MET A 20 2.31 -13.71 9.14
C MET A 20 2.38 -12.62 8.07
N LEU A 21 2.46 -11.35 8.46
CA LEU A 21 2.62 -10.23 7.54
C LEU A 21 3.93 -10.34 6.73
N ALA A 22 5.02 -10.74 7.38
CA ALA A 22 6.30 -10.96 6.71
C ALA A 22 6.21 -12.09 5.67
N GLU A 23 5.48 -13.17 5.97
CA GLU A 23 5.30 -14.28 5.02
C GLU A 23 4.38 -13.89 3.85
N ILE A 24 3.28 -13.19 4.11
CA ILE A 24 2.33 -12.72 3.09
C ILE A 24 3.00 -11.75 2.09
N SER A 25 3.96 -10.96 2.57
CA SER A 25 4.63 -9.94 1.74
C SER A 25 5.65 -10.51 0.76
N ARG A 26 5.97 -11.82 0.83
CA ARG A 26 6.99 -12.44 -0.02
C ARG A 26 6.45 -12.76 -1.41
N GLY A 27 7.27 -12.46 -2.43
CA GLY A 27 7.01 -12.91 -3.81
C GLY A 27 5.80 -12.27 -4.50
N LEU A 28 5.35 -11.11 -4.02
CA LEU A 28 4.22 -10.37 -4.60
C LEU A 28 4.55 -9.69 -5.94
N GLY A 29 5.83 -9.47 -6.21
CA GLY A 29 6.33 -8.74 -7.38
C GLY A 29 6.41 -7.24 -7.12
N ASP A 30 6.54 -6.46 -8.20
CA ASP A 30 6.70 -5.01 -8.09
C ASP A 30 5.38 -4.33 -7.73
N ALA A 31 5.45 -3.43 -6.75
CA ALA A 31 4.34 -2.56 -6.39
C ALA A 31 4.12 -1.47 -7.45
N MET A 32 2.92 -0.90 -7.48
CA MET A 32 2.66 0.26 -8.33
C MET A 32 3.52 1.46 -7.85
N PRO A 33 4.16 2.20 -8.77
CA PRO A 33 4.96 3.36 -8.41
C PRO A 33 4.06 4.45 -7.81
N GLY A 34 4.44 4.94 -6.63
CA GLY A 34 3.80 6.09 -6.01
C GLY A 34 4.26 7.40 -6.63
N ILE A 35 3.41 8.42 -6.54
CA ILE A 35 3.78 9.81 -6.85
C ILE A 35 4.12 10.50 -5.52
N GLU A 36 5.26 11.16 -5.45
CA GLU A 36 5.64 11.94 -4.26
C GLU A 36 4.67 13.11 -4.05
N ALA A 37 4.29 13.36 -2.80
CA ALA A 37 3.30 14.39 -2.47
C ALA A 37 3.63 15.79 -3.05
N ASN A 38 4.91 16.17 -3.06
CA ASN A 38 5.36 17.47 -3.60
C ASN A 38 5.20 17.59 -5.13
N LYS A 39 5.04 16.47 -5.85
CA LYS A 39 4.87 16.41 -7.30
C LYS A 39 3.39 16.34 -7.71
N ILE A 40 2.48 16.19 -6.75
CA ILE A 40 1.04 16.14 -7.02
C ILE A 40 0.57 17.57 -7.36
N PRO A 41 -0.07 17.79 -8.53
CA PRO A 41 -0.64 19.08 -8.87
C PRO A 41 -1.61 19.57 -7.81
N GLU A 42 -1.65 20.88 -7.53
CA GLU A 42 -2.48 21.47 -6.48
C GLU A 42 -3.98 21.11 -6.63
N ALA A 43 -4.45 20.95 -7.87
CA ALA A 43 -5.83 20.54 -8.18
C ALA A 43 -6.15 19.07 -7.83
N GLU A 44 -5.14 18.22 -7.70
CA GLU A 44 -5.28 16.78 -7.39
C GLU A 44 -4.95 16.49 -5.92
N GLN A 45 -4.47 17.49 -5.18
CA GLN A 45 -4.21 17.35 -3.74
C GLN A 45 -5.53 17.29 -2.97
N LEU A 46 -5.69 16.27 -2.14
CA LEU A 46 -6.87 16.12 -1.27
C LEU A 46 -6.98 17.26 -0.24
N GLN A 47 -5.88 17.95 0.07
CA GLN A 47 -5.83 19.10 0.97
C GLN A 47 -4.69 20.04 0.54
N THR A 48 -5.02 21.30 0.28
CA THR A 48 -4.07 22.35 -0.14
C THR A 48 -3.50 23.17 1.02
N ARG A 49 -3.95 22.92 2.25
CA ARG A 49 -3.43 23.59 3.45
C ARG A 49 -2.61 22.61 4.28
N GLY A 50 -1.32 22.91 4.43
CA GLY A 50 -0.43 22.26 5.38
C GLY A 50 -0.93 22.38 6.82
N TRP A 51 -0.45 21.44 7.64
CA TRP A 51 -0.62 21.28 9.10
C TRP A 51 -1.00 22.56 9.86
#